data_AF-A0A368SXU4-F1
#
_entry.id   AF-A0A368SXU4-F1
#
_cell.length_a   1.000
_cell.length_b   1.000
_cell.length_c   1.000
_cell.angle_alpha   90.00
_cell.angle_beta   90.00
_cell.angle_gamma   90.00
#
_symmetry.space_group_name_H-M   'P 1'
#
loop_
_entity.id
_entity.type
_entity.pdbx_description
1 polymer ?
#
loop_
_entity_poly.entity_id
_entity_poly.type
_entity_poly.pdbx_seq_one_letter_code
_entity_poly.pdbx_strand_id
1 'polypeptide(L)'
;MARRRTRIHRPRRRPRRLHPPPPRPRHRPRLAPGGGTVNRAPFEYALIRVIPRLERGERLNAGVILYCQTCDYLAARCYLDTDRLHALDPDADLPGIRRALRTIEGVCAAERTAGPAAGQDPGRRFRWLTAPRSTVVQPGPVHTGLTADPDAELRRLLDLLVR
;
A
#
# COMPACT_ATOMS: atom_id res chain seq x y z
N MET A 1 -11.03 -73.69 20.88
CA MET A 1 -10.05 -72.62 20.58
C MET A 1 -10.46 -71.34 21.33
N ALA A 2 -9.84 -71.08 22.48
CA ALA A 2 -10.15 -69.95 23.36
C ALA A 2 -9.13 -68.81 23.16
N ARG A 3 -9.59 -67.64 22.68
CA ARG A 3 -8.72 -66.46 22.52
C ARG A 3 -8.85 -65.55 23.74
N ARG A 4 -7.74 -65.46 24.49
CA ARG A 4 -7.57 -64.68 25.73
C ARG A 4 -7.69 -63.18 25.46
N ARG A 5 -8.41 -62.48 26.33
CA ARG A 5 -8.53 -61.01 26.38
C ARG A 5 -7.29 -60.41 27.05
N THR A 6 -6.57 -59.54 26.36
CA THR A 6 -5.48 -58.75 26.93
C THR A 6 -5.95 -57.31 27.13
N ARG A 7 -6.18 -56.91 28.39
CA ARG A 7 -6.52 -55.53 28.77
C ARG A 7 -5.28 -54.65 28.66
N ILE A 8 -5.30 -53.65 27.78
CA ILE A 8 -4.24 -52.64 27.66
C ILE A 8 -4.52 -51.51 28.67
N HIS A 9 -3.56 -51.29 29.56
CA HIS A 9 -3.57 -50.26 30.60
C HIS A 9 -3.25 -48.88 29.99
N ARG A 10 -4.19 -47.93 30.02
CA ARG A 10 -3.94 -46.54 29.58
C ARG A 10 -3.32 -45.73 30.74
N PRO A 11 -2.18 -45.04 30.56
CA PRO A 11 -1.61 -44.19 31.60
C PRO A 11 -2.39 -42.88 31.77
N ARG A 12 -2.61 -42.47 33.02
CA ARG A 12 -3.27 -41.21 33.40
C ARG A 12 -2.41 -40.01 32.99
N ARG A 13 -2.92 -39.15 32.09
CA ARG A 13 -2.30 -37.86 31.73
C ARG A 13 -2.39 -36.89 32.92
N ARG A 14 -1.25 -36.30 33.32
CA ARG A 14 -1.17 -35.22 34.31
C ARG A 14 -1.79 -33.92 33.77
N PRO A 15 -2.42 -33.08 34.61
CA PRO A 15 -2.96 -31.79 34.17
C PRO A 15 -1.83 -30.80 33.84
N ARG A 16 -1.97 -30.09 32.72
CA ARG A 16 -1.07 -29.01 32.29
C ARG A 16 -1.16 -27.83 33.27
N ARG A 17 -0.01 -27.36 33.78
CA ARG A 17 0.08 -26.10 34.54
C ARG A 17 -0.27 -24.94 33.59
N LEU A 18 -1.24 -24.12 33.98
CA LEU A 18 -1.60 -22.88 33.29
C LEU A 18 -0.53 -21.81 33.59
N HIS A 19 0.02 -21.18 32.55
CA HIS A 19 0.86 -19.99 32.70
C HIS A 19 0.00 -18.76 33.03
N PRO A 20 0.48 -17.82 33.86
CA PRO A 20 -0.21 -16.56 34.07
C PRO A 20 -0.12 -15.66 32.81
N PRO A 21 -1.14 -14.84 32.54
CA PRO A 21 -1.13 -13.92 31.40
C PRO A 21 -0.14 -12.76 31.58
N PRO A 22 0.37 -12.15 30.50
CA PRO A 22 1.29 -11.03 30.57
C PRO A 22 0.63 -9.76 31.16
N PRO A 23 1.41 -8.89 31.82
CA PRO A 23 0.89 -7.65 32.39
C PRO A 23 0.41 -6.69 31.30
N ARG A 24 -0.73 -6.02 31.55
CA ARG A 24 -1.32 -5.02 30.65
C ARG A 24 -0.40 -3.80 30.52
N PRO A 25 -0.36 -3.15 29.35
CA PRO A 25 0.41 -1.93 29.17
C PRO A 25 -0.12 -0.82 30.09
N ARG A 26 0.77 -0.19 30.85
CA ARG A 26 0.46 0.95 31.73
C ARG A 26 0.07 2.15 30.85
N HIS A 27 -1.15 2.64 31.02
CA HIS A 27 -1.58 3.91 30.44
C HIS A 27 -0.66 5.04 30.90
N ARG A 28 0.00 5.72 29.95
CA ARG A 28 0.75 6.96 30.20
C ARG A 28 -0.23 8.08 30.60
N PRO A 29 0.17 8.97 31.52
CA PRO A 29 -0.69 10.08 31.95
C PRO A 29 -0.88 11.10 30.83
N ARG A 30 -2.09 11.66 30.83
CA ARG A 30 -2.65 12.61 29.86
C ARG A 30 -1.93 13.96 29.96
N LEU A 31 -1.34 14.43 28.85
CA LEU A 31 -0.79 15.79 28.75
C LEU A 31 -1.92 16.82 28.73
N ALA A 32 -1.72 17.95 29.42
CA ALA A 32 -2.64 19.09 29.48
C ALA A 32 -2.79 19.82 28.12
N PRO A 33 -3.90 20.55 27.88
CA PRO A 33 -4.14 21.21 26.60
C PRO A 33 -3.47 22.59 26.57
N GLY A 34 -2.43 22.74 25.74
CA GLY A 34 -1.77 24.02 25.49
C GLY A 34 -1.21 24.06 24.08
N GLY A 35 -1.82 24.88 23.21
CA GLY A 35 -1.43 25.11 21.83
C GLY A 35 -2.00 24.07 20.86
N GLY A 36 -2.90 24.49 19.96
CA GLY A 36 -3.48 23.64 18.93
C GLY A 36 -2.43 23.19 17.91
N THR A 37 -1.64 22.17 18.28
CA THR A 37 -0.79 21.46 17.34
C THR A 37 -1.72 20.68 16.42
N VAL A 38 -1.79 21.09 15.16
CA VAL A 38 -2.49 20.31 14.14
C VAL A 38 -1.86 18.91 14.17
N ASN A 39 -2.63 17.91 14.58
CA ASN A 39 -2.14 16.55 14.73
C ASN A 39 -1.79 16.01 13.34
N ARG A 40 -0.50 16.00 12.99
CA ARG A 40 -0.01 15.52 11.69
C ARG A 40 0.47 14.08 11.81
N ALA A 41 -0.02 13.23 10.92
CA ALA A 41 0.36 11.83 10.80
C ALA A 41 1.45 11.64 9.73
N PRO A 42 2.36 10.66 9.92
CA PRO A 42 3.31 10.28 8.89
C PRO A 42 2.62 9.61 7.71
N PHE A 43 3.10 9.91 6.50
CA PHE A 43 2.69 9.25 5.28
C PHE A 43 3.90 8.92 4.41
N GLU A 44 3.70 7.97 3.50
CA GLU A 44 4.62 7.59 2.44
C GLU A 44 3.96 7.88 1.10
N TYR A 45 4.73 8.31 0.10
CA TYR A 45 4.22 8.47 -1.26
C TYR A 45 5.25 8.03 -2.30
N ALA A 46 4.76 7.64 -3.47
CA ALA A 46 5.58 7.36 -4.63
C ALA A 46 4.92 7.95 -5.89
N LEU A 47 5.73 8.45 -6.80
CA LEU A 47 5.26 8.87 -8.12
C LEU A 47 4.97 7.64 -8.98
N ILE A 48 3.92 7.70 -9.78
CA ILE A 48 3.69 6.78 -10.89
C ILE A 48 4.33 7.44 -12.11
N ARG A 49 5.23 6.72 -12.78
CA ARG A 49 5.98 7.20 -13.94
C ARG A 49 5.59 6.40 -15.16
N VAL A 50 5.49 7.06 -16.30
CA VAL A 50 5.35 6.45 -17.60
C VAL A 50 6.66 6.59 -18.34
N ILE A 51 7.18 5.47 -18.85
CA ILE A 51 8.36 5.38 -19.70
C ILE A 51 7.90 4.86 -21.06
N PRO A 52 7.57 5.76 -21.99
CA PRO A 52 6.90 5.39 -23.25
C PRO A 52 7.74 4.43 -24.09
N ARG A 53 9.06 4.62 -24.06
CA ARG A 53 10.05 3.75 -24.68
C ARG A 53 11.15 3.35 -23.70
N LEU A 54 11.17 2.08 -23.33
CA LEU A 54 12.03 1.56 -22.26
C LEU A 54 13.52 1.71 -22.58
N GLU A 55 13.89 1.55 -23.85
CA GLU A 55 15.25 1.61 -24.35
C GLU A 55 15.86 3.02 -24.22
N ARG A 56 15.02 4.06 -24.30
CA ARG A 56 15.46 5.46 -24.14
C ARG A 56 15.42 5.93 -22.70
N GLY A 57 14.55 5.33 -21.88
CA GLY A 57 14.42 5.66 -20.46
C GLY A 57 13.82 7.05 -20.17
N GLU A 58 13.34 7.73 -21.19
CA GLU A 58 12.59 8.99 -21.06
C GLU A 58 11.31 8.74 -20.29
N ARG A 59 10.96 9.67 -19.40
CA ARG A 59 9.84 9.46 -18.48
C ARG A 59 9.13 10.74 -18.12
N LEU A 60 7.82 10.61 -17.94
CA LEU A 60 6.97 11.63 -17.36
C LEU A 60 6.27 11.09 -16.11
N ASN A 61 5.97 11.97 -15.17
CA ASN A 61 5.10 11.61 -14.05
C ASN A 61 3.65 11.53 -14.55
N ALA A 62 2.90 10.54 -14.08
CA ALA A 62 1.52 10.29 -14.48
C ALA A 62 0.58 10.07 -13.29
N GLY A 63 1.08 10.18 -12.06
CA GLY A 63 0.25 10.05 -10.87
C GLY A 63 1.06 9.96 -9.58
N VAL A 64 0.34 9.85 -8.48
CA VAL A 64 0.88 9.72 -7.13
C VAL A 64 0.13 8.62 -6.40
N ILE A 65 0.84 7.78 -5.66
CA ILE A 65 0.29 6.84 -4.69
C ILE A 65 0.66 7.37 -3.31
N LEU A 66 -0.31 7.50 -2.39
CA LEU A 66 -0.08 7.92 -1.02
C LEU A 66 -0.65 6.89 -0.05
N TYR A 67 0.16 6.54 0.95
CA TYR A 67 -0.18 5.65 2.04
C TYR A 67 0.04 6.34 3.39
N CYS A 68 -0.96 6.33 4.25
CA CYS A 68 -0.87 6.81 5.62
C CYS A 68 -1.45 5.76 6.57
N GLN A 69 -0.57 5.06 7.28
CA GLN A 69 -0.95 3.99 8.20
C GLN A 69 -1.84 4.49 9.34
N THR A 70 -1.51 5.65 9.93
CA THR A 70 -2.25 6.21 11.07
C THR A 70 -3.68 6.61 10.69
N CYS A 71 -3.91 6.96 9.43
CA CYS A 71 -5.22 7.34 8.91
C CYS A 71 -5.94 6.19 8.19
N ASP A 72 -5.38 4.97 8.18
CA ASP A 72 -5.85 3.82 7.38
C ASP A 72 -6.14 4.19 5.91
N TYR A 73 -5.27 5.02 5.33
CA TYR A 73 -5.48 5.62 4.01
C TYR A 73 -4.50 5.04 3.00
N LEU A 74 -5.03 4.58 1.87
CA LEU A 74 -4.27 4.28 0.66
C LEU A 74 -5.07 4.74 -0.55
N ALA A 75 -4.49 5.63 -1.35
CA ALA A 75 -5.10 6.04 -2.60
C ALA A 75 -4.03 6.35 -3.65
N ALA A 76 -4.45 6.24 -4.91
CA ALA A 76 -3.72 6.78 -6.04
C ALA A 76 -4.58 7.80 -6.77
N ARG A 77 -3.93 8.79 -7.37
CA ARG A 77 -4.53 9.69 -8.35
C ARG A 77 -3.63 9.75 -9.56
N CYS A 78 -4.20 9.55 -10.74
CA CYS A 78 -3.46 9.61 -11.98
C CYS A 78 -3.92 10.79 -12.84
N TYR A 79 -2.97 11.38 -13.56
CA TYR A 79 -3.19 12.36 -14.61
C TYR A 79 -2.16 12.11 -15.70
N LEU A 80 -2.62 11.94 -16.94
CA LEU A 80 -1.76 11.68 -18.08
C LEU A 80 -1.96 12.77 -19.13
N ASP A 81 -0.94 13.61 -19.26
CA ASP A 81 -0.84 14.57 -20.36
C ASP A 81 -0.47 13.83 -21.65
N THR A 82 -1.43 13.72 -22.56
CA THR A 82 -1.27 12.97 -23.81
C THR A 82 -0.33 13.67 -24.78
N ASP A 83 -0.27 15.00 -24.73
CA ASP A 83 0.56 15.78 -25.65
C ASP A 83 2.03 15.63 -25.24
N ARG A 84 2.33 15.72 -23.93
CA ARG A 84 3.67 15.42 -23.41
C ARG A 84 4.08 13.97 -23.66
N LEU A 85 3.14 13.02 -23.55
CA LEU A 85 3.41 11.62 -23.85
C LEU A 85 3.84 11.44 -25.32
N HIS A 86 3.05 11.95 -26.26
CA HIS A 86 3.33 11.81 -27.69
C HIS A 86 4.52 12.64 -28.16
N ALA A 87 4.87 13.71 -27.45
CA ALA A 87 6.12 14.43 -27.66
C ALA A 87 7.36 13.58 -27.33
N LEU A 88 7.29 12.71 -26.31
CA LEU A 88 8.37 11.78 -25.97
C LEU A 88 8.38 10.54 -26.88
N ASP A 89 7.21 10.03 -27.24
CA ASP A 89 7.07 8.92 -28.17
C ASP A 89 5.74 8.98 -28.94
N PRO A 90 5.77 9.33 -30.24
CA PRO A 90 4.56 9.39 -31.06
C PRO A 90 3.77 8.07 -31.09
N ASP A 91 4.46 6.94 -30.96
CA ASP A 91 3.88 5.59 -31.05
C ASP A 91 3.46 5.01 -29.68
N ALA A 92 3.47 5.81 -28.61
CA ALA A 92 3.14 5.33 -27.27
C ALA A 92 1.75 4.67 -27.19
N ASP A 93 1.67 3.49 -26.56
CA ASP A 93 0.41 2.76 -26.31
C ASP A 93 -0.45 3.45 -25.23
N LEU A 94 -1.12 4.54 -25.62
CA LEU A 94 -1.99 5.30 -24.74
C LEU A 94 -3.10 4.44 -24.10
N PRO A 95 -3.83 3.55 -24.83
CA PRO A 95 -4.81 2.66 -24.22
C PRO A 95 -4.22 1.75 -23.13
N GLY A 96 -3.08 1.11 -23.41
CA GLY A 96 -2.40 0.24 -22.45
C GLY A 96 -1.93 0.99 -21.21
N ILE A 97 -1.35 2.18 -21.38
CA ILE A 97 -0.94 3.05 -20.28
C ILE A 97 -2.15 3.43 -19.41
N ARG A 98 -3.25 3.90 -20.00
CA ARG A 98 -4.47 4.26 -19.26
C ARG A 98 -5.03 3.08 -18.48
N ARG A 99 -5.02 1.88 -19.07
CA ARG A 99 -5.44 0.66 -18.39
C ARG A 99 -4.55 0.34 -17.18
N ALA A 100 -3.23 0.45 -17.33
CA ALA A 100 -2.29 0.22 -16.23
C ALA A 100 -2.47 1.22 -15.08
N LEU A 101 -2.66 2.51 -15.39
CA LEU A 101 -2.97 3.55 -14.39
C LEU A 101 -4.27 3.24 -13.64
N ARG A 102 -5.33 2.86 -14.36
CA ARG A 102 -6.62 2.42 -13.78
C ARG A 102 -6.47 1.21 -12.88
N THR A 103 -5.63 0.24 -13.23
CA THR A 103 -5.34 -0.91 -12.37
C THR A 103 -4.68 -0.49 -11.07
N ILE A 104 -3.74 0.47 -11.09
CA ILE A 104 -3.11 0.99 -9.87
C ILE A 104 -4.15 1.64 -8.95
N GLU A 105 -5.04 2.47 -9.50
CA GLU A 105 -6.15 3.08 -8.76
C GLU A 105 -7.07 2.01 -8.15
N GLY A 106 -7.44 0.99 -8.93
CA GLY A 106 -8.28 -0.11 -8.47
C GLY A 106 -7.66 -0.94 -7.34
N VAL A 107 -6.34 -1.20 -7.39
CA VAL A 107 -5.63 -1.88 -6.29
C VAL A 107 -5.67 -1.03 -5.01
N CYS A 108 -5.48 0.29 -5.12
CA CYS A 108 -5.59 1.19 -3.97
C CYS A 108 -7.00 1.19 -3.36
N ALA A 109 -8.03 1.17 -4.22
CA ALA A 109 -9.43 1.12 -3.81
C ALA A 109 -9.90 -0.28 -3.33
N ALA A 110 -9.02 -1.28 -3.30
CA ALA A 110 -9.36 -2.67 -2.98
C ALA A 110 -10.46 -3.26 -3.88
N GLU A 111 -10.51 -2.83 -5.15
CA GLU A 111 -11.51 -3.33 -6.09
C GLU A 111 -11.30 -4.82 -6.33
N ARG A 112 -12.36 -5.63 -6.22
CA ARG A 112 -12.29 -7.09 -6.44
C ARG A 112 -11.75 -7.46 -7.83
N THR A 113 -11.93 -6.58 -8.81
CA THR A 113 -11.45 -6.72 -10.20
C THR A 113 -9.97 -6.40 -10.37
N ALA A 114 -9.30 -5.80 -9.37
CA ALA A 114 -7.90 -5.39 -9.47
C ALA A 114 -6.89 -6.52 -9.13
N GLY A 115 -7.37 -7.76 -9.02
CA GLY A 115 -6.54 -8.95 -8.87
C GLY A 115 -6.15 -9.29 -7.41
N PRO A 116 -5.28 -10.29 -7.20
CA PRO A 116 -5.00 -10.88 -5.89
C PRO A 116 -4.45 -9.89 -4.84
N ALA A 117 -3.79 -8.83 -5.28
CA ALA A 117 -3.26 -7.79 -4.38
C ALA A 117 -4.38 -6.98 -3.71
N ALA A 118 -5.54 -6.82 -4.36
CA ALA A 118 -6.63 -5.98 -3.87
C ALA A 118 -7.21 -6.47 -2.53
N GLY A 119 -7.13 -7.77 -2.24
CA GLY A 119 -7.59 -8.36 -0.99
C GLY A 119 -6.60 -8.25 0.19
N GLN A 120 -5.45 -7.62 0.01
CA GLN A 120 -4.43 -7.45 1.07
C GLN A 120 -4.68 -6.18 1.89
N ASP A 121 -4.05 -6.08 3.06
CA ASP A 121 -4.05 -4.84 3.85
C ASP A 121 -3.44 -3.65 3.07
N PRO A 122 -3.80 -2.40 3.38
CA PRO A 122 -3.28 -1.22 2.67
C PRO A 122 -1.75 -1.15 2.59
N GLY A 123 -1.04 -1.51 3.66
CA GLY A 123 0.43 -1.48 3.68
C GLY A 123 1.04 -2.50 2.71
N ARG A 124 0.51 -3.72 2.65
CA ARG A 124 0.92 -4.72 1.65
C ARG A 124 0.63 -4.28 0.23
N ARG A 125 -0.53 -3.67 -0.01
CA ARG A 125 -0.89 -3.13 -1.33
C ARG A 125 0.04 -2.01 -1.75
N PHE A 126 0.35 -1.07 -0.85
CA PHE A 126 1.33 -0.02 -1.10
C PHE A 126 2.69 -0.61 -1.47
N ARG A 127 3.23 -1.51 -0.65
CA ARG A 127 4.54 -2.15 -0.92
C ARG A 127 4.55 -2.97 -2.21
N TRP A 128 3.44 -3.63 -2.54
CA TRP A 128 3.31 -4.31 -3.82
C TRP A 128 3.31 -3.30 -4.97
N LEU A 129 2.55 -2.22 -4.88
CA LEU A 129 2.48 -1.18 -5.91
C LEU A 129 3.83 -0.48 -6.14
N THR A 130 4.60 -0.24 -5.08
CA THR A 130 5.90 0.47 -5.15
C THR A 130 7.10 -0.44 -5.42
N ALA A 131 6.89 -1.76 -5.53
CA ALA A 131 7.96 -2.68 -5.90
C ALA A 131 8.48 -2.36 -7.32
N PRO A 132 9.82 -2.34 -7.54
CA PRO A 132 10.40 -2.10 -8.86
C PRO A 132 9.87 -3.06 -9.93
N ARG A 133 9.55 -2.54 -11.11
CA ARG A 133 9.10 -3.32 -12.27
C ARG A 133 9.65 -2.70 -13.55
N SER A 134 10.09 -3.53 -14.49
CA SER A 134 10.54 -3.10 -15.82
C SER A 134 9.36 -3.12 -16.80
N THR A 135 8.42 -2.20 -16.62
CA THR A 135 7.21 -2.05 -17.45
C THR A 135 7.06 -0.60 -17.92
N VAL A 136 6.19 -0.30 -18.89
CA VAL A 136 5.96 1.08 -19.35
C VAL A 136 5.46 1.99 -18.22
N VAL A 137 4.63 1.46 -17.31
CA VAL A 137 4.23 2.17 -16.08
C VAL A 137 5.03 1.62 -14.91
N GLN A 138 5.76 2.48 -14.20
CA GLN A 138 6.64 2.09 -13.10
C GLN A 138 6.43 2.98 -11.87
N PRO A 139 6.59 2.44 -10.65
CA PRO A 139 6.69 3.27 -9.46
C PRO A 139 8.04 3.99 -9.41
N GLY A 140 8.05 5.22 -8.90
CA GLY A 140 9.24 5.93 -8.48
C GLY A 140 9.71 5.53 -7.07
N PRO A 141 10.80 6.16 -6.58
CA PRO A 141 11.24 6.02 -5.20
C PRO A 141 10.12 6.38 -4.21
N VAL A 142 10.15 5.72 -3.06
CA VAL A 142 9.27 6.05 -1.93
C VAL A 142 9.87 7.22 -1.17
N HIS A 143 9.03 8.20 -0.88
CA HIS A 143 9.32 9.38 -0.09
C HIS A 143 8.37 9.45 1.11
N THR A 144 8.71 10.24 2.12
CA THR A 144 7.91 10.37 3.34
C THR A 144 7.55 11.82 3.64
N GLY A 145 6.50 12.04 4.43
CA GLY A 145 6.05 13.36 4.85
C GLY A 145 5.13 13.31 6.07
N LEU A 146 4.62 14.47 6.46
CA LEU A 146 3.65 14.64 7.54
C LEU A 146 2.42 15.37 7.01
N THR A 147 1.22 14.84 7.27
CA THR A 147 -0.04 15.45 6.83
C THR A 147 -1.11 15.40 7.91
N ALA A 148 -1.99 16.39 7.94
CA ALA A 148 -3.22 16.35 8.72
C ALA A 148 -4.40 15.75 7.94
N ASP A 149 -4.31 15.73 6.61
CA ASP A 149 -5.32 15.20 5.69
C ASP A 149 -4.61 14.52 4.51
N PRO A 150 -4.57 13.17 4.47
CA PRO A 150 -3.88 12.45 3.41
C PRO A 150 -4.51 12.61 2.03
N ASP A 151 -5.82 12.88 1.92
CA ASP A 151 -6.47 13.08 0.62
C ASP A 151 -6.19 14.47 0.05
N ALA A 152 -6.23 15.51 0.90
CA ALA A 152 -5.81 16.85 0.50
C ALA A 152 -4.34 16.88 0.10
N GLU A 153 -3.47 16.18 0.84
CA GLU A 153 -2.05 16.08 0.51
C GLU A 153 -1.81 15.32 -0.80
N LEU A 154 -2.56 14.23 -1.05
CA LEU A 154 -2.49 13.52 -2.32
C LEU A 154 -2.86 14.42 -3.52
N ARG A 155 -3.92 15.23 -3.39
CA ARG A 155 -4.32 16.22 -4.42
C ARG A 155 -3.22 17.26 -4.63
N ARG A 156 -2.67 17.81 -3.54
CA ARG A 156 -1.57 18.78 -3.61
C ARG A 156 -0.33 18.22 -4.31
N LEU A 157 0.05 16.97 -4.01
CA LEU A 157 1.19 16.31 -4.65
C LEU A 157 0.94 16.03 -6.13
N LEU A 158 -0.29 15.65 -6.50
CA LEU A 158 -0.67 15.49 -7.91
C LEU A 158 -0.51 16.80 -8.68
N ASP A 159 -1.02 17.90 -8.13
CA ASP A 159 -0.93 19.21 -8.78
C ASP A 159 0.52 19.72 -8.85
N LEU A 160 1.36 19.44 -7.85
CA LEU A 160 2.75 19.93 -7.83
C LEU A 160 3.70 19.10 -8.70
N LEU A 161 3.50 17.78 -8.77
CA LEU A 161 4.49 16.86 -9.33
C LEU A 161 4.07 16.24 -10.66
N VAL A 162 2.81 16.41 -11.08
CA VAL A 162 2.26 15.73 -12.27
C VAL A 162 1.65 16.70 -13.27
N ARG A 163 0.88 17.70 -12.83
CA ARG A 163 0.20 18.69 -13.68
C ARG A 163 1.12 19.88 -13.96
#